data_AF-A0A931USB9-F1
#
_entry.id   AF-A0A931USB9-F1
#
_cell.length_a   1.000
_cell.length_b   1.000
_cell.length_c   1.000
_cell.angle_alpha   90.00
_cell.angle_beta   90.00
_cell.angle_gamma   90.00
#
_symmetry.space_group_name_H-M   'P 1'
#
loop_
_entity.id
_entity.type
_entity.pdbx_description
1 polymer ?
#
loop_
_entity_poly.entity_id
_entity_poly.type
_entity_poly.pdbx_seq_one_letter_code
_entity_poly.pdbx_strand_id
1 'polypeptide(L)'
;MSDGRAARMGMAIAPLAGEVIASYEARIASVEQITEASHEMLEAFRAEREAMRARLQEALARSACLRRRDFDGMMQGILSAQEGRAVEVRETMRAYLQEQRTLAVALKEALVRADAEQGSRSSAEAMGALKGLLVAIRVRQEEHERAVRDLLAEFRREQEEVAEALGGLLANGRPIGVKDFKATLKIVRERLGTGMGASRCARPWQGSGRAEGWA
;
A
#
# COMPACT_ATOMS: atom_id res chain seq x y z
N MET A 1 30.22 -1.40 -54.55
CA MET A 1 28.79 -1.09 -54.28
C MET A 1 28.32 -1.99 -53.14
N SER A 2 28.70 -1.66 -51.89
CA SER A 2 28.31 -2.45 -50.71
C SER A 2 28.28 -1.55 -49.48
N ASP A 3 27.38 -0.56 -49.43
CA ASP A 3 27.27 0.31 -48.25
C ASP A 3 25.83 0.77 -47.91
N GLY A 4 24.83 -0.01 -48.34
CA GLY A 4 23.42 0.34 -48.18
C GLY A 4 22.66 -0.43 -47.09
N ARG A 5 23.31 -1.38 -46.39
CA ARG A 5 22.61 -2.35 -45.52
C ARG A 5 22.79 -2.14 -44.02
N ALA A 6 23.83 -1.41 -43.57
CA ALA A 6 24.05 -1.11 -42.16
C ALA A 6 23.10 -0.02 -41.61
N ALA A 7 22.60 0.87 -42.48
CA ALA A 7 21.69 1.96 -42.08
C ALA A 7 20.25 1.52 -41.76
N ARG A 8 19.86 0.26 -42.01
CA ARG A 8 18.49 -0.23 -41.74
C ARG A 8 18.32 -1.01 -40.43
N MET A 9 19.39 -1.43 -39.77
CA MET A 9 19.33 -2.11 -38.46
C MET A 9 19.64 -1.20 -37.27
N GLY A 10 20.02 0.07 -37.50
CA GLY A 10 19.93 1.14 -36.50
C GLY A 10 18.47 1.56 -36.24
N MET A 11 17.56 0.58 -36.22
CA MET A 11 16.13 0.72 -36.07
C MET A 11 15.84 1.10 -34.62
N ALA A 12 15.96 2.40 -34.37
CA ALA A 12 15.17 3.19 -33.45
C ALA A 12 15.02 2.60 -32.04
N ILE A 13 16.09 2.69 -31.24
CA ILE A 13 16.03 2.51 -29.78
C ILE A 13 15.10 3.57 -29.15
N ALA A 14 15.09 4.78 -29.71
CA ALA A 14 14.28 5.91 -29.24
C ALA A 14 12.76 5.63 -29.12
N PRO A 15 12.04 5.09 -30.13
CA PRO A 15 10.61 4.77 -30.00
C PRO A 15 10.35 3.66 -28.97
N LEU A 16 11.19 2.62 -28.90
CA LEU A 16 11.06 1.57 -27.87
C LEU A 16 11.29 2.13 -26.46
N ALA A 17 12.28 3.02 -26.30
CA ALA A 17 12.52 3.74 -25.05
C ALA A 17 11.30 4.60 -24.66
N GLY A 18 10.69 5.29 -25.62
CA GLY A 18 9.47 6.07 -25.43
C GLY A 18 8.27 5.22 -24.98
N GLU A 19 8.05 4.08 -25.62
CA GLU A 19 6.97 3.13 -25.24
C GLU A 19 7.18 2.57 -23.83
N VAL A 20 8.43 2.22 -23.49
CA VAL A 20 8.78 1.74 -22.15
C VAL A 20 8.55 2.82 -21.11
N ILE A 21 9.01 4.05 -21.33
CA ILE A 21 8.78 5.18 -20.41
C ILE A 21 7.27 5.43 -20.24
N ALA A 22 6.51 5.49 -21.33
CA ALA A 22 5.07 5.74 -21.28
C ALA A 22 4.32 4.65 -20.50
N SER A 23 4.69 3.38 -20.71
CA SER A 23 4.14 2.25 -19.94
C SER A 23 4.46 2.38 -18.44
N TYR A 24 5.66 2.82 -18.08
CA TYR A 24 6.05 3.07 -16.69
C TYR A 24 5.29 4.23 -16.06
N GLU A 25 5.19 5.35 -16.76
CA GLU A 25 4.46 6.53 -16.29
C GLU A 25 2.97 6.21 -16.09
N ALA A 26 2.37 5.42 -16.98
CA ALA A 26 1.00 4.94 -16.83
C ALA A 26 0.83 4.07 -15.57
N ARG A 27 1.80 3.21 -15.24
CA ARG A 27 1.75 2.40 -14.01
C ARG A 27 1.91 3.25 -12.76
N ILE A 28 2.83 4.23 -12.77
CA ILE A 28 2.98 5.17 -11.65
C ILE A 28 1.67 5.91 -11.40
N ALA A 29 1.05 6.43 -12.45
CA ALA A 29 -0.25 7.10 -12.35
C ALA A 29 -1.34 6.17 -11.78
N SER A 30 -1.36 4.90 -12.19
CA SER A 30 -2.28 3.91 -11.63
C SER A 30 -2.04 3.66 -10.13
N VAL A 31 -0.79 3.62 -9.68
CA VAL A 31 -0.45 3.46 -8.26
C VAL A 31 -0.84 4.70 -7.45
N GLU A 32 -0.64 5.90 -8.02
CA GLU A 32 -1.06 7.16 -7.40
C GLU A 32 -2.58 7.18 -7.19
N GLN A 33 -3.36 6.78 -8.21
CA GLN A 33 -4.82 6.65 -8.09
C GLN A 33 -5.24 5.63 -7.02
N ILE A 34 -4.60 4.47 -6.95
CA ILE A 34 -4.88 3.47 -5.89
C ILE A 34 -4.57 4.06 -4.51
N THR A 35 -3.50 4.86 -4.41
CA THR A 35 -3.09 5.50 -3.16
C THR A 35 -4.10 6.56 -2.71
N GLU A 36 -4.54 7.41 -3.62
CA GLU A 36 -5.59 8.41 -3.35
C GLU A 36 -6.90 7.74 -2.95
N ALA A 37 -7.37 6.74 -3.71
CA ALA A 37 -8.59 5.99 -3.40
C ALA A 37 -8.49 5.29 -2.02
N SER A 38 -7.32 4.80 -1.67
CA SER A 38 -7.09 4.20 -0.34
C SER A 38 -7.14 5.24 0.76
N HIS A 39 -6.57 6.44 0.57
CA HIS A 39 -6.69 7.53 1.52
C HIS A 39 -8.14 7.94 1.76
N GLU A 40 -8.93 8.09 0.69
CA GLU A 40 -10.36 8.40 0.79
C GLU A 40 -11.11 7.30 1.56
N MET A 41 -10.82 6.03 1.26
CA MET A 41 -11.39 4.88 1.98
C MET A 41 -11.04 4.90 3.47
N LEU A 42 -9.78 5.18 3.82
CA LEU A 42 -9.34 5.28 5.22
C LEU A 42 -10.10 6.38 5.98
N GLU A 43 -10.27 7.55 5.37
CA GLU A 43 -11.02 8.65 5.99
C GLU A 43 -12.53 8.36 6.08
N ALA A 44 -13.11 7.67 5.09
CA ALA A 44 -14.49 7.22 5.14
C ALA A 44 -14.74 6.26 6.33
N PHE A 45 -13.88 5.26 6.52
CA PHE A 45 -13.98 4.33 7.66
C PHE A 45 -13.79 5.05 8.99
N ARG A 46 -12.86 6.02 9.05
CA ARG A 46 -12.67 6.85 10.24
C ARG A 46 -13.94 7.64 10.58
N ALA A 47 -14.55 8.27 9.60
CA ALA A 47 -15.77 9.05 9.79
C ALA A 47 -16.94 8.17 10.23
N GLU A 48 -17.13 7.01 9.59
CA GLU A 48 -18.16 6.03 9.95
C GLU A 48 -17.98 5.55 11.40
N ARG A 49 -16.74 5.25 11.79
CA ARG A 49 -16.42 4.82 13.15
C ARG A 49 -16.70 5.89 14.20
N GLU A 50 -16.33 7.15 13.95
CA GLU A 50 -16.65 8.24 14.88
C GLU A 50 -18.17 8.44 15.00
N ALA A 51 -18.92 8.31 13.89
CA ALA A 51 -20.38 8.35 13.93
C ALA A 51 -20.98 7.20 14.75
N MET A 52 -20.49 5.96 14.56
CA MET A 52 -20.91 4.80 15.36
C MET A 52 -20.57 4.98 16.84
N ARG A 53 -19.36 5.47 17.14
CA ARG A 53 -18.93 5.78 18.51
C ARG A 53 -19.86 6.78 19.18
N ALA A 54 -20.21 7.87 18.50
CA ALA A 54 -21.12 8.88 19.04
C ALA A 54 -22.51 8.30 19.34
N ARG A 55 -23.05 7.48 18.43
CA ARG A 55 -24.35 6.80 18.61
C ARG A 55 -24.33 5.82 19.77
N LEU A 56 -23.27 5.02 19.90
CA LEU A 56 -23.10 4.08 21.02
C LEU A 56 -22.99 4.81 22.36
N GLN A 57 -22.21 5.91 22.39
CA GLN A 57 -22.06 6.73 23.58
C GLN A 57 -23.41 7.31 24.01
N GLU A 58 -24.20 7.84 23.07
CA GLU A 58 -25.53 8.37 23.35
C GLU A 58 -26.49 7.28 23.85
N ALA A 59 -26.50 6.12 23.19
CA ALA A 59 -27.35 5.00 23.59
C ALA A 59 -27.05 4.51 25.03
N LEU A 60 -25.77 4.42 25.39
CA LEU A 60 -25.33 4.02 26.74
C LEU A 60 -25.56 5.11 27.80
N ALA A 61 -25.50 6.38 27.40
CA ALA A 61 -25.81 7.50 28.29
C ALA A 61 -27.31 7.54 28.62
N ARG A 62 -28.19 7.30 27.62
CA ARG A 62 -29.64 7.25 27.82
C ARG A 62 -30.09 6.12 28.75
N SER A 63 -29.40 4.99 28.72
CA SER A 63 -29.68 3.89 29.65
C SER A 63 -29.06 4.09 31.04
N ALA A 64 -28.44 5.25 31.32
CA ALA A 64 -27.70 5.56 32.55
C ALA A 64 -26.64 4.49 32.92
N CYS A 65 -26.16 3.77 31.91
CA CYS A 65 -25.46 2.51 32.11
C CYS A 65 -23.93 2.67 32.20
N LEU A 66 -23.35 3.78 31.72
CA LEU A 66 -21.90 3.89 31.63
C LEU A 66 -21.39 5.34 31.74
N ARG A 67 -20.35 5.57 32.55
CA ARG A 67 -19.68 6.86 32.60
C ARG A 67 -18.90 7.08 31.31
N ARG A 68 -18.90 8.33 30.81
CA ARG A 68 -18.15 8.72 29.60
C ARG A 68 -16.68 8.27 29.64
N ARG A 69 -16.01 8.44 30.79
CA ARG A 69 -14.62 8.02 30.98
C ARG A 69 -14.40 6.52 30.76
N ASP A 70 -15.33 5.69 31.25
CA ASP A 70 -15.23 4.23 31.10
C ASP A 70 -15.49 3.81 29.65
N PHE A 71 -16.44 4.47 28.97
CA PHE A 71 -16.68 4.30 27.54
C PHE A 71 -15.43 4.63 26.72
N ASP A 72 -14.87 5.82 26.92
CA ASP A 72 -13.69 6.28 26.19
C ASP A 72 -12.51 5.33 26.41
N GLY A 73 -12.25 4.91 27.66
CA GLY A 73 -11.20 3.94 27.97
C GLY A 73 -11.41 2.56 27.31
N MET A 74 -12.65 2.09 27.22
CA MET A 74 -12.96 0.82 26.57
C MET A 74 -12.80 0.86 25.04
N MET A 75 -13.11 2.00 24.42
CA MET A 75 -12.97 2.22 22.97
C MET A 75 -11.53 2.51 22.56
N GLN A 76 -10.74 3.13 23.43
CA GLN A 76 -9.37 3.58 23.12
C GLN A 76 -8.51 2.47 22.52
N GLY A 77 -8.57 1.24 23.06
CA GLY A 77 -7.76 0.13 22.53
C GLY A 77 -8.07 -0.21 21.06
N ILE A 78 -9.35 -0.18 20.67
CA ILE A 78 -9.77 -0.43 19.29
C ILE A 78 -9.36 0.73 18.39
N LEU A 79 -9.58 1.97 18.84
CA LEU A 79 -9.22 3.17 18.09
C LEU A 79 -7.72 3.25 17.84
N SER A 80 -6.90 3.00 18.86
CA SER A 80 -5.44 3.00 18.73
C SER A 80 -4.94 1.88 17.81
N ALA A 81 -5.51 0.68 17.90
CA ALA A 81 -5.14 -0.42 17.00
C ALA A 81 -5.45 -0.09 15.53
N GLN A 82 -6.66 0.43 15.27
CA GLN A 82 -7.06 0.80 13.92
C GLN A 82 -6.28 2.00 13.37
N GLU A 83 -5.99 3.02 14.19
CA GLU A 83 -5.15 4.14 13.76
C GLU A 83 -3.72 3.68 13.46
N GLY A 84 -3.16 2.81 14.30
CA GLY A 84 -1.84 2.21 14.05
C GLY A 84 -1.80 1.47 12.72
N ARG A 85 -2.85 0.68 12.42
CA ARG A 85 -2.96 -0.02 11.15
C ARG A 85 -3.14 0.93 9.95
N ALA A 86 -3.95 1.99 10.11
CA ALA A 86 -4.10 3.01 9.07
C ALA A 86 -2.79 3.76 8.78
N VAL A 87 -1.99 4.05 9.81
CA VAL A 87 -0.62 4.59 9.65
C VAL A 87 0.26 3.61 8.88
N GLU A 88 0.30 2.34 9.26
CA GLU A 88 1.09 1.30 8.58
C GLU A 88 0.74 1.18 7.09
N VAL A 89 -0.56 1.20 6.75
CA VAL A 89 -1.03 1.19 5.35
C VAL A 89 -0.50 2.42 4.61
N ARG A 90 -0.68 3.63 5.18
CA ARG A 90 -0.20 4.88 4.56
C ARG A 90 1.32 4.89 4.36
N GLU A 91 2.08 4.42 5.34
CA GLU A 91 3.54 4.37 5.26
C GLU A 91 4.01 3.38 4.19
N THR A 92 3.42 2.19 4.14
CA THR A 92 3.71 1.19 3.11
C THR A 92 3.44 1.72 1.70
N MET A 93 2.28 2.35 1.48
CA MET A 93 1.93 2.93 0.18
C MET A 93 2.86 4.08 -0.22
N ARG A 94 3.20 4.95 0.74
CA ARG A 94 4.14 6.05 0.52
C ARG A 94 5.54 5.55 0.14
N ALA A 95 6.04 4.54 0.85
CA ALA A 95 7.34 3.93 0.56
C ALA A 95 7.36 3.32 -0.85
N TYR A 96 6.29 2.62 -1.23
CA TYR A 96 6.16 2.05 -2.57
C TYR A 96 6.15 3.12 -3.67
N LEU A 97 5.37 4.18 -3.52
CA LEU A 97 5.36 5.30 -4.47
C LEU A 97 6.75 5.94 -4.62
N GLN A 98 7.47 6.10 -3.52
CA GLN A 98 8.82 6.66 -3.55
C GLN A 98 9.81 5.74 -4.28
N GLU A 99 9.70 4.42 -4.10
CA GLU A 99 10.49 3.45 -4.85
C GLU A 99 10.17 3.51 -6.35
N GLN A 100 8.88 3.55 -6.72
CA GLN A 100 8.46 3.64 -8.13
C GLN A 100 9.03 4.89 -8.81
N ARG A 101 9.01 6.04 -8.14
CA ARG A 101 9.62 7.27 -8.64
C ARG A 101 11.13 7.14 -8.82
N THR A 102 11.81 6.52 -7.87
CA THR A 102 13.26 6.28 -7.93
C THR A 102 13.63 5.37 -9.10
N LEU A 103 12.87 4.30 -9.31
CA LEU A 103 13.07 3.38 -10.44
C LEU A 103 12.80 4.05 -11.79
N ALA A 104 11.81 4.94 -11.87
CA ALA A 104 11.52 5.71 -13.07
C ALA A 104 12.69 6.62 -13.48
N VAL A 105 13.30 7.31 -12.51
CA VAL A 105 14.49 8.14 -12.73
C VAL A 105 15.67 7.27 -13.21
N ALA A 106 15.95 6.17 -12.52
CA ALA A 106 17.04 5.26 -12.89
C ALA A 106 16.86 4.67 -14.30
N LEU A 107 15.62 4.37 -14.69
CA LEU A 107 15.28 3.90 -16.03
C LEU A 107 15.52 4.99 -17.09
N LYS A 108 15.09 6.23 -16.82
CA LYS A 108 15.35 7.38 -17.71
C LYS A 108 16.85 7.60 -17.91
N GLU A 109 17.64 7.56 -16.84
CA GLU A 109 19.10 7.68 -16.92
C GLU A 109 19.76 6.53 -17.69
N ALA A 110 19.30 5.30 -17.48
CA ALA A 110 19.80 4.13 -18.21
C ALA A 110 19.52 4.24 -19.72
N LEU A 111 18.35 4.75 -20.09
CA LEU A 111 17.99 4.99 -21.50
C LEU A 111 18.84 6.09 -22.14
N VAL A 112 19.08 7.20 -21.44
CA VAL A 112 19.97 8.28 -21.92
C VAL A 112 21.40 7.76 -22.14
N ARG A 113 21.93 6.93 -21.23
CA ARG A 113 23.25 6.31 -21.41
C ARG A 113 23.29 5.35 -22.60
N ALA A 114 22.26 4.50 -22.76
CA ALA A 114 22.19 3.57 -23.87
C ALA A 114 22.13 4.26 -25.24
N ASP A 115 21.45 5.41 -25.31
CA ASP A 115 21.39 6.27 -26.52
C ASP A 115 22.75 6.92 -26.82
N ALA A 116 23.46 7.41 -25.79
CA ALA A 116 24.78 8.03 -25.96
C ALA A 116 25.87 7.04 -26.42
N GLU A 117 25.75 5.76 -26.08
CA GLU A 117 26.72 4.70 -26.43
C GLU A 117 26.41 3.98 -27.75
N GLN A 118 25.44 4.47 -28.52
CA GLN A 118 24.96 3.82 -29.73
C GLN A 118 26.09 3.64 -30.77
N GLY A 119 26.33 2.38 -31.19
CA GLY A 119 27.37 2.03 -32.17
C GLY A 119 28.71 1.53 -31.59
N SER A 120 28.87 1.56 -30.26
CA SER A 120 30.01 0.96 -29.56
C SER A 120 29.78 -0.52 -29.23
N ARG A 121 30.86 -1.28 -28.98
CA ARG A 121 30.77 -2.62 -28.37
C ARG A 121 30.11 -2.58 -26.98
N SER A 122 30.20 -1.43 -26.30
CA SER A 122 29.50 -1.16 -25.04
C SER A 122 27.97 -1.06 -25.18
N SER A 123 27.45 -0.83 -26.39
CA SER A 123 26.00 -0.74 -26.64
C SER A 123 25.28 -2.07 -26.34
N ALA A 124 25.90 -3.22 -26.63
CA ALA A 124 25.31 -4.52 -26.32
C ALA A 124 25.26 -4.78 -24.81
N GLU A 125 26.28 -4.35 -24.07
CA GLU A 125 26.32 -4.43 -22.60
C GLU A 125 25.29 -3.50 -21.96
N ALA A 126 25.18 -2.26 -22.43
CA ALA A 126 24.19 -1.28 -21.98
C ALA A 126 22.76 -1.78 -22.21
N MET A 127 22.47 -2.38 -23.38
CA MET A 127 21.17 -2.98 -23.66
C MET A 127 20.88 -4.21 -22.79
N GLY A 128 21.89 -5.03 -22.49
CA GLY A 128 21.78 -6.13 -21.55
C GLY A 128 21.43 -5.66 -20.13
N ALA A 129 22.12 -4.62 -19.65
CA ALA A 129 21.87 -4.01 -18.35
C ALA A 129 20.46 -3.41 -18.27
N LEU A 130 20.02 -2.69 -19.31
CA LEU A 130 18.67 -2.13 -19.40
C LEU A 130 17.59 -3.23 -19.35
N LYS A 131 17.78 -4.32 -20.10
CA LYS A 131 16.85 -5.46 -20.08
C LYS A 131 16.79 -6.11 -18.70
N GLY A 132 17.95 -6.29 -18.05
CA GLY A 132 18.03 -6.78 -16.68
C GLY A 132 17.28 -5.89 -15.69
N LEU A 133 17.46 -4.56 -15.79
CA LEU A 133 16.76 -3.57 -14.99
C LEU A 133 15.23 -3.65 -15.19
N LEU A 134 14.76 -3.73 -16.44
CA LEU A 134 13.32 -3.83 -16.75
C LEU A 134 12.68 -5.09 -16.16
N VAL A 135 13.37 -6.24 -16.23
CA VAL A 135 12.89 -7.49 -15.62
C VAL A 135 12.83 -7.36 -14.10
N ALA A 136 13.88 -6.83 -13.48
CA ALA A 136 13.94 -6.64 -12.03
C ALA A 136 12.83 -5.71 -11.53
N ILE A 137 12.59 -4.60 -12.23
CA ILE A 137 11.54 -3.67 -11.85
C ILE A 137 10.16 -4.31 -12.01
N ARG A 138 9.92 -5.03 -13.12
CA ARG A 138 8.63 -5.71 -13.34
C ARG A 138 8.30 -6.68 -12.20
N VAL A 139 9.26 -7.53 -11.83
CA VAL A 139 9.08 -8.49 -10.72
C VAL A 139 8.76 -7.75 -9.42
N ARG A 140 9.53 -6.71 -9.08
CA ARG A 140 9.28 -5.91 -7.87
C ARG A 140 7.91 -5.26 -7.87
N GLN A 141 7.49 -4.69 -9.01
CA GLN A 141 6.18 -4.06 -9.10
C GLN A 141 5.05 -5.08 -8.87
N GLU A 142 5.13 -6.26 -9.47
CA GLU A 142 4.12 -7.31 -9.27
C GLU A 142 4.08 -7.78 -7.80
N GLU A 143 5.23 -7.90 -7.14
CA GLU A 143 5.33 -8.24 -5.71
C GLU A 143 4.70 -7.16 -4.82
N HIS A 144 5.02 -5.89 -5.06
CA HIS A 144 4.49 -4.78 -4.27
C HIS A 144 3.01 -4.53 -4.54
N GLU A 145 2.55 -4.59 -5.78
CA GLU A 145 1.13 -4.46 -6.13
C GLU A 145 0.32 -5.54 -5.40
N ARG A 146 0.84 -6.78 -5.32
CA ARG A 146 0.22 -7.86 -4.55
C ARG A 146 0.22 -7.54 -3.06
N ALA A 147 1.37 -7.15 -2.49
CA ALA A 147 1.47 -6.83 -1.07
C ALA A 147 0.53 -5.69 -0.63
N VAL A 148 0.45 -4.61 -1.43
CA VAL A 148 -0.47 -3.49 -1.17
C VAL A 148 -1.92 -3.94 -1.29
N ARG A 149 -2.26 -4.75 -2.30
CA ARG A 149 -3.61 -5.30 -2.47
C ARG A 149 -4.03 -6.16 -1.28
N ASP A 150 -3.17 -7.07 -0.85
CA ASP A 150 -3.46 -7.97 0.26
C ASP A 150 -3.61 -7.18 1.56
N LEU A 151 -2.73 -6.20 1.80
CA LEU A 151 -2.80 -5.30 2.96
C LEU A 151 -4.11 -4.50 2.99
N LEU A 152 -4.53 -3.94 1.86
CA LEU A 152 -5.78 -3.18 1.76
C LEU A 152 -7.00 -4.09 1.94
N ALA A 153 -6.97 -5.31 1.39
CA ALA A 153 -8.05 -6.28 1.56
C ALA A 153 -8.21 -6.72 3.02
N GLU A 154 -7.10 -7.00 3.70
CA GLU A 154 -7.08 -7.32 5.13
C GLU A 154 -7.62 -6.14 5.95
N PHE A 155 -7.11 -4.93 5.71
CA PHE A 155 -7.56 -3.73 6.42
C PHE A 155 -9.06 -3.49 6.24
N ARG A 156 -9.54 -3.56 4.99
CA ARG A 156 -10.97 -3.38 4.68
C ARG A 156 -11.82 -4.39 5.43
N ARG A 157 -11.43 -5.66 5.42
CA ARG A 157 -12.14 -6.72 6.15
C ARG A 157 -12.17 -6.43 7.65
N GLU A 158 -11.04 -6.01 8.24
CA GLU A 158 -10.99 -5.63 9.66
C GLU A 158 -11.95 -4.47 9.99
N GLN A 159 -12.02 -3.45 9.13
CA GLN A 159 -12.96 -2.33 9.31
C GLN A 159 -14.41 -2.78 9.21
N GLU A 160 -14.74 -3.60 8.21
CA GLU A 160 -16.08 -4.16 8.02
C GLU A 160 -16.51 -5.01 9.22
N GLU A 161 -15.63 -5.86 9.75
CA GLU A 161 -15.91 -6.68 10.94
C GLU A 161 -16.16 -5.82 12.20
N VAL A 162 -15.42 -4.72 12.37
CA VAL A 162 -15.66 -3.77 13.47
C VAL A 162 -16.98 -3.03 13.27
N ALA A 163 -17.25 -2.57 12.06
CA ALA A 163 -18.47 -1.85 11.73
C ALA A 163 -19.71 -2.73 11.92
N GLU A 164 -19.66 -3.98 11.49
CA GLU A 164 -20.73 -4.96 11.68
C GLU A 164 -20.96 -5.25 13.17
N ALA A 165 -19.89 -5.47 13.94
CA ALA A 165 -20.00 -5.74 15.38
C ALA A 165 -20.62 -4.56 16.16
N LEU A 166 -20.17 -3.34 15.88
CA LEU A 166 -20.69 -2.12 16.52
C LEU A 166 -22.09 -1.76 16.01
N GLY A 167 -22.34 -1.92 14.71
CA GLY A 167 -23.64 -1.71 14.08
C GLY A 167 -24.70 -2.68 14.58
N GLY A 168 -24.35 -3.95 14.78
CA GLY A 168 -25.24 -4.97 15.35
C GLY A 168 -25.73 -4.62 16.75
N LEU A 169 -24.90 -3.99 17.58
CA LEU A 169 -25.34 -3.49 18.89
C LEU A 169 -26.40 -2.39 18.77
N LEU A 170 -26.28 -1.50 17.78
CA LEU A 170 -27.22 -0.40 17.55
C LEU A 170 -28.51 -0.88 16.88
N ALA A 171 -28.44 -1.89 16.02
CA ALA A 171 -29.57 -2.37 15.21
C ALA A 171 -30.62 -3.15 16.03
N ASN A 172 -30.26 -3.73 17.18
CA ASN A 172 -31.15 -4.59 17.97
C ASN A 172 -32.37 -3.86 18.58
N GLY A 173 -32.45 -2.53 18.50
CA GLY A 173 -33.58 -1.71 18.98
C GLY A 173 -33.81 -1.75 20.50
N ARG A 174 -33.10 -2.61 21.22
CA ARG A 174 -33.14 -2.76 22.68
C ARG A 174 -32.14 -1.80 23.33
N PRO A 175 -32.38 -1.37 24.59
CA PRO A 175 -31.39 -0.64 25.36
C PRO A 175 -30.09 -1.44 25.43
N ILE A 176 -28.98 -0.84 25.02
CA ILE A 176 -27.67 -1.51 25.01
C ILE A 176 -27.20 -1.66 26.45
N GLY A 177 -27.06 -2.90 26.90
CA GLY A 177 -26.47 -3.22 28.18
C GLY A 177 -24.94 -3.09 28.15
N VAL A 178 -24.34 -2.63 29.25
CA VAL A 178 -22.87 -2.58 29.39
C VAL A 178 -22.23 -3.94 29.15
N LYS A 179 -22.91 -5.02 29.56
CA LYS A 179 -22.43 -6.39 29.40
C LYS A 179 -22.28 -6.77 27.92
N ASP A 180 -23.29 -6.47 27.11
CA ASP A 180 -23.30 -6.79 25.67
C ASP A 180 -22.27 -5.95 24.93
N PHE A 181 -22.16 -4.66 25.30
CA PHE A 181 -21.11 -3.78 24.79
C PHE A 181 -19.72 -4.35 25.10
N LYS A 182 -19.42 -4.69 26.36
CA LYS A 182 -18.13 -5.27 26.76
C LYS A 182 -17.83 -6.59 26.04
N ALA A 183 -18.82 -7.47 25.89
CA ALA A 183 -18.67 -8.73 25.18
C ALA A 183 -18.29 -8.50 23.70
N THR A 184 -18.97 -7.55 23.05
CA THR A 184 -18.68 -7.17 21.65
C THR A 184 -17.28 -6.58 21.52
N LEU A 185 -16.89 -5.65 22.40
CA LEU A 185 -15.54 -5.09 22.35
C LEU A 185 -14.45 -6.13 22.59
N LYS A 186 -14.71 -7.14 23.42
CA LYS A 186 -13.78 -8.25 23.63
C LYS A 186 -13.59 -9.03 22.33
N ILE A 187 -14.67 -9.39 21.64
CA ILE A 187 -14.63 -10.08 20.34
C ILE A 187 -13.86 -9.25 19.30
N VAL A 188 -14.15 -7.94 19.22
CA VAL A 188 -13.46 -7.03 18.30
C VAL A 188 -11.96 -6.96 18.61
N ARG A 189 -11.57 -6.84 19.89
CA ARG A 189 -10.14 -6.82 20.28
C ARG A 189 -9.44 -8.13 19.99
N GLU A 190 -10.09 -9.27 20.20
CA GLU A 190 -9.52 -10.57 19.88
C GLU A 190 -9.26 -10.67 18.38
N ARG A 191 -10.19 -10.24 17.54
CA ARG A 191 -10.01 -10.22 16.08
C ARG A 191 -8.87 -9.30 15.63
N LEU A 192 -8.84 -8.06 16.15
CA LEU A 192 -7.77 -7.10 15.86
C LEU A 192 -6.40 -7.54 16.41
N GLY A 193 -6.38 -8.22 17.56
CA GLY A 193 -5.14 -8.72 18.18
C GLY A 193 -4.58 -9.98 17.49
N THR A 194 -5.44 -10.80 16.88
CA THR A 194 -5.01 -12.02 16.17
C THR A 194 -4.35 -11.68 14.83
N GLY A 195 -4.73 -10.56 14.19
CA GLY A 195 -4.04 -10.04 12.99
C GLY A 195 -2.58 -9.66 13.23
N MET A 196 -2.20 -9.23 14.44
CA MET A 196 -0.80 -8.91 14.79
C MET A 196 0.10 -10.15 14.97
N GLY A 197 -0.46 -11.36 15.00
CA GLY A 197 0.29 -12.59 15.28
C GLY A 197 0.75 -13.34 14.03
N ALA A 198 -0.07 -13.36 12.97
CA ALA A 198 0.13 -14.27 11.84
C ALA A 198 1.00 -13.70 10.70
N SER A 199 1.09 -12.38 10.53
CA SER A 199 1.82 -11.78 9.40
C SER A 199 3.30 -11.45 9.70
N ARG A 200 3.86 -11.84 10.85
CA ARG A 200 5.28 -11.65 11.22
C ARG A 200 6.26 -12.59 10.49
N CYS A 201 5.95 -12.98 9.25
CA CYS A 201 6.90 -13.64 8.36
C CYS A 201 7.25 -12.80 7.11
N ALA A 202 6.70 -11.59 6.95
CA ALA A 202 7.31 -10.61 6.06
C ALA A 202 8.56 -10.05 6.74
N ARG A 203 9.72 -10.66 6.47
CA ARG A 203 11.02 -10.18 6.95
C ARG A 203 11.15 -8.68 6.64
N PRO A 204 11.71 -7.86 7.55
CA PRO A 204 12.14 -6.51 7.19
C PRO A 204 13.01 -6.61 5.94
N TRP A 205 12.61 -5.93 4.87
CA TRP A 205 13.37 -5.89 3.64
C TRP A 205 14.65 -5.11 3.92
N GLN A 206 15.68 -5.83 4.37
CA GLN A 206 17.03 -5.29 4.47
C GLN A 206 17.51 -5.11 3.04
N GLY A 207 17.45 -3.87 2.56
CA GLY A 207 18.09 -3.49 1.31
C GLY A 207 19.54 -3.98 1.36
N SER A 208 19.82 -5.03 0.59
CA SER A 208 21.18 -5.55 0.41
C SER A 208 21.95 -4.58 -0.48
N GLY A 209 22.29 -3.42 0.07
CA GLY A 209 23.30 -2.52 -0.45
C GLY A 209 24.67 -3.12 -0.16
N ARG A 210 25.07 -4.13 -0.93
CA ARG A 210 26.44 -4.61 -0.96
C ARG A 210 27.21 -3.63 -1.85
N ALA A 211 27.75 -2.57 -1.25
CA ALA A 211 28.78 -1.76 -1.88
C ALA A 211 30.07 -2.57 -1.84
N GLU A 212 30.36 -3.28 -2.94
CA GLU A 212 31.69 -3.81 -3.18
C GLU A 212 32.59 -2.67 -3.66
N GLY A 213 33.68 -2.48 -2.92
CA GLY A 213 34.66 -1.42 -3.15
C GLY A 213 35.41 -1.60 -4.46
N TRP A 214 35.66 -0.47 -5.10
CA TRP A 214 36.72 -0.27 -6.07
C TRP A 214 37.34 1.11 -5.82
N ALA A 215 38.43 1.13 -5.06
CA ALA A 215 39.60 2.00 -5.18
C ALA A 215 40.53 1.73 -3.98
#